data_AF-A0A4U9TJQ4-F1
#
_entry.id   AF-A0A4U9TJQ4-F1
#
_cell.length_a   1.000
_cell.length_b   1.000
_cell.length_c   1.000
_cell.angle_alpha   90.00
_cell.angle_beta   90.00
_cell.angle_gamma   90.00
#
_symmetry.space_group_name_H-M   'P 1'
#
loop_
_entity.id
_entity.type
_entity.pdbx_description
1 polymer ?
#
loop_
_entity_poly.entity_id
_entity_poly.type
_entity_poly.pdbx_seq_one_letter_code
_entity_poly.pdbx_strand_id
1 'polypeptide(L)'
;MREDGRNIWAPFQLAASSAEQGQTELAERYLQLSAKRGLWYYYNLLEDDSFSSIQQSDTYRSILATTKARYQQHAAKFEGKPHYAVPSGEPPAGGWPTIVYLHPYGKAATIIPEDRLLFAEAGVAYIELNGTQMLEEGSFRWSNYSSTSTQNAIQRTLENLGPKLKLNLQQVYLTARGQGALHAANLMANYPQFYSGALLIAPKGRLLPAKHSLAENKRIMIAYYDRQNFNDRALALDFADLFRGKNEVEIANFAEGEDNIGGWQTRYNRPLRWVMGREQDASPGA
;
A
#
# COMPACT_ATOMS: atom_id res chain seq x y z
N MET A 1 -10.12 40.35 1.41
CA MET A 1 -9.97 38.95 1.83
C MET A 1 -8.50 38.76 2.19
N ARG A 2 -8.17 38.53 3.47
CA ARG A 2 -6.77 38.46 3.94
C ARG A 2 -6.25 37.06 3.64
N GLU A 3 -5.22 36.92 2.81
CA GLU A 3 -4.59 35.62 2.57
C GLU A 3 -4.11 35.03 3.90
N ASP A 4 -4.40 33.75 4.13
CA ASP A 4 -3.77 33.00 5.21
C ASP A 4 -2.28 32.89 4.90
N GLY A 5 -1.47 33.65 5.64
CA GLY A 5 -0.02 33.68 5.49
C GLY A 5 0.68 32.35 5.77
N ARG A 6 -0.03 31.34 6.28
CA ARG A 6 0.48 29.98 6.51
C ARG A 6 0.07 28.97 5.44
N ASN A 7 -0.82 29.34 4.52
CA ASN A 7 -1.26 28.42 3.47
C ASN A 7 -0.13 28.14 2.48
N ILE A 8 0.37 26.90 2.49
CA ILE A 8 1.42 26.38 1.60
C ILE A 8 0.91 26.00 0.21
N TRP A 9 -0.37 25.65 0.09
CA TRP A 9 -0.98 25.12 -1.14
C TRP A 9 -1.29 26.21 -2.16
N ALA A 10 -1.83 27.35 -1.74
CA ALA A 10 -2.13 28.45 -2.67
C ALA A 10 -0.90 28.89 -3.50
N PRO A 11 0.27 29.21 -2.89
CA PRO A 11 1.46 29.52 -3.67
C PRO A 11 2.02 28.31 -4.43
N PHE A 12 1.84 27.08 -3.94
CA PHE A 12 2.26 25.88 -4.68
C PHE A 12 1.47 25.73 -5.99
N GLN A 13 0.15 25.89 -5.94
CA GLN A 13 -0.74 25.79 -7.11
C GLN A 13 -0.47 26.91 -8.13
N LEU A 14 -0.24 28.14 -7.65
CA LEU A 14 0.17 29.25 -8.51
C LEU A 14 1.52 28.98 -9.18
N ALA A 15 2.46 28.36 -8.47
CA ALA A 15 3.75 27.98 -9.03
C ALA A 15 3.59 26.93 -10.14
N ALA A 16 2.82 25.87 -9.89
CA ALA A 16 2.54 24.82 -10.87
C ALA A 16 1.90 25.40 -12.14
N SER A 17 0.82 26.17 -12.00
CA SER A 17 0.13 26.78 -13.13
C SER A 17 1.01 27.76 -13.92
N SER A 18 1.86 28.52 -13.23
CA SER A 18 2.83 29.40 -13.89
C SER A 18 3.88 28.61 -14.67
N ALA A 19 4.35 27.49 -14.14
CA ALA A 19 5.33 26.63 -14.78
C ALA A 19 4.77 25.95 -16.04
N GLU A 20 3.52 25.51 -16.01
CA GLU A 20 2.79 24.97 -17.19
C GLU A 20 2.63 26.02 -18.30
N GLN A 21 2.45 27.28 -17.93
CA GLN A 21 2.37 28.41 -18.87
C GLN A 21 3.73 28.89 -19.37
N GLY A 22 4.83 28.24 -18.95
CA GLY A 22 6.20 28.63 -19.32
C GLY A 22 6.69 29.91 -18.61
N GLN A 23 5.96 30.41 -17.61
CA GLN A 23 6.33 31.59 -16.83
C GLN A 23 7.28 31.21 -15.70
N THR A 24 8.50 30.80 -16.06
CA THR A 24 9.49 30.17 -15.17
C THR A 24 9.86 31.05 -13.97
N GLU A 25 10.10 32.35 -14.16
CA GLU A 25 10.41 33.29 -13.07
C GLU A 25 9.26 33.41 -12.06
N LEU A 26 8.02 33.47 -12.55
CA LEU A 26 6.83 33.57 -11.70
C LEU A 26 6.61 32.26 -10.93
N ALA A 27 6.81 31.13 -11.60
CA ALA A 27 6.74 29.81 -11.00
C ALA A 27 7.74 29.67 -9.84
N GLU A 28 9.01 30.02 -10.06
CA GLU A 28 10.03 29.98 -9.02
C GLU A 28 9.69 30.89 -7.84
N ARG A 29 9.22 32.12 -8.11
CA ARG A 29 8.83 33.07 -7.06
C ARG A 29 7.71 32.52 -6.17
N TYR A 30 6.69 31.93 -6.76
CA TYR A 30 5.59 31.32 -6.00
C TYR A 30 6.03 30.05 -5.26
N LEU A 31 6.90 29.24 -5.87
CA LEU A 31 7.42 28.04 -5.21
C LEU A 31 8.31 28.42 -4.00
N GLN A 32 9.13 29.47 -4.12
CA GLN A 32 9.89 30.04 -3.00
C GLN A 32 8.95 30.53 -1.88
N LEU A 33 7.81 31.14 -2.22
CA LEU A 33 6.82 31.55 -1.23
C LEU A 33 6.21 30.34 -0.50
N SER A 34 5.85 29.27 -1.21
CA SER A 34 5.39 28.01 -0.60
C SER A 34 6.45 27.40 0.30
N ALA A 35 7.71 27.37 -0.16
CA ALA A 35 8.86 26.90 0.61
C ALA A 35 9.08 27.73 1.88
N LYS A 36 8.95 29.06 1.81
CA LYS A 36 9.02 29.97 2.97
C LYS A 36 7.89 29.72 3.97
N ARG A 37 6.72 29.31 3.50
CA ARG A 37 5.56 28.97 4.34
C ARG A 37 5.61 27.55 4.92
N GLY A 38 6.66 26.78 4.64
CA GLY A 38 6.87 25.48 5.28
C GLY A 38 6.47 24.27 4.43
N LEU A 39 6.45 24.39 3.09
CA LEU A 39 6.22 23.26 2.19
C LEU A 39 7.05 22.03 2.61
N TRP A 40 6.34 20.92 2.85
CA TRP A 40 6.93 19.62 3.24
C TRP A 40 6.46 18.46 2.35
N TYR A 41 5.50 18.63 1.44
CA TYR A 41 4.98 17.56 0.57
C TYR A 41 5.98 17.15 -0.53
N TYR A 42 6.99 16.37 -0.14
CA TYR A 42 8.14 16.06 -0.99
C TYR A 42 7.75 15.32 -2.28
N TYR A 43 6.94 14.27 -2.22
CA TYR A 43 6.57 13.53 -3.44
C TYR A 43 5.65 14.34 -4.34
N ASN A 44 4.78 15.18 -3.78
CA ASN A 44 3.94 16.09 -4.56
C ASN A 44 4.79 17.13 -5.29
N LEU A 45 5.90 17.59 -4.72
CA LEU A 45 6.82 18.46 -5.45
C LEU A 45 7.67 17.70 -6.48
N LEU A 46 8.24 16.55 -6.07
CA LEU A 46 9.18 15.76 -6.87
C LEU A 46 8.55 15.22 -8.16
N GLU A 47 7.28 14.82 -8.11
CA GLU A 47 6.61 14.07 -9.17
C GLU A 47 5.52 14.88 -9.88
N ASP A 48 5.42 16.17 -9.61
CA ASP A 48 4.50 17.06 -10.31
C ASP A 48 5.14 17.56 -11.62
N ASP A 49 4.64 17.00 -12.72
CA ASP A 49 5.11 17.25 -14.08
C ASP A 49 4.91 18.72 -14.52
N SER A 50 4.05 19.47 -13.84
CA SER A 50 3.86 20.91 -14.04
C SER A 50 5.17 21.68 -13.90
N PHE A 51 6.08 21.20 -13.05
CA PHE A 51 7.37 21.86 -12.80
C PHE A 51 8.49 21.46 -13.78
N SER A 52 8.21 20.63 -14.79
CA SER A 52 9.22 20.15 -15.74
C SER A 52 10.07 21.27 -16.37
N SER A 53 9.48 22.45 -16.60
CA SER A 53 10.15 23.64 -17.14
C SER A 53 11.17 24.29 -16.19
N ILE A 54 11.08 24.04 -14.88
CA ILE A 54 11.97 24.62 -13.85
C ILE A 54 12.75 23.58 -13.03
N GLN A 55 12.49 22.28 -13.21
CA GLN A 55 13.10 21.19 -12.41
C GLN A 55 14.64 21.19 -12.40
N GLN A 56 15.26 21.72 -13.45
CA GLN A 56 16.72 21.79 -13.58
C GLN A 56 17.34 23.04 -12.95
N SER A 57 16.53 24.00 -12.51
CA SER A 57 17.04 25.24 -11.92
C SER A 57 17.59 25.02 -10.52
N ASP A 58 18.55 25.85 -10.14
CA ASP A 58 19.13 25.83 -8.80
C ASP A 58 18.09 26.16 -7.73
N THR A 59 17.15 27.07 -8.05
CA THR A 59 16.03 27.42 -7.17
C THR A 59 15.17 26.20 -6.86
N TYR A 60 14.71 25.48 -7.89
CA TYR A 60 13.85 24.31 -7.70
C TYR A 60 14.57 23.21 -6.92
N ARG A 61 15.82 22.88 -7.30
CA ARG A 61 16.61 21.84 -6.62
C ARG A 61 16.86 22.16 -5.14
N SER A 62 17.15 23.43 -4.83
CA SER A 62 17.33 23.89 -3.44
C SER A 62 16.04 23.77 -2.61
N ILE A 63 14.90 24.14 -3.20
CA ILE A 63 13.60 23.99 -2.55
C ILE A 63 13.27 22.51 -2.34
N LEU A 64 13.45 21.67 -3.36
CA LEU A 64 13.20 20.23 -3.27
C LEU A 64 14.04 19.57 -2.16
N ALA A 65 15.32 19.92 -2.04
CA ALA A 65 16.19 19.43 -0.97
C ALA A 65 15.69 19.86 0.42
N THR A 66 15.28 21.12 0.58
CA THR A 66 14.73 21.64 1.83
C THR A 66 13.39 20.99 2.19
N THR A 67 12.51 20.82 1.20
CA THR A 67 11.22 20.12 1.35
C THR A 67 11.43 18.67 1.74
N LYS A 68 12.41 17.97 1.16
CA LYS A 68 12.79 16.61 1.54
C LYS A 68 13.22 16.51 3.00
N ALA A 69 14.03 17.46 3.48
CA ALA A 69 14.47 17.47 4.88
C ALA A 69 13.28 17.64 5.85
N ARG A 70 12.34 18.53 5.53
CA ARG A 70 11.10 18.72 6.32
C ARG A 70 10.20 17.50 6.28
N TYR A 71 10.03 16.90 5.10
CA TYR A 71 9.30 15.65 4.92
C TYR A 71 9.87 14.55 5.82
N GLN A 72 11.20 14.36 5.84
CA GLN A 72 11.82 13.33 6.69
C GLN A 72 11.56 13.56 8.18
N GLN A 73 11.56 14.82 8.63
CA GLN A 73 11.22 15.16 10.02
C GLN A 73 9.75 14.90 10.34
N HIS A 74 8.85 15.14 9.38
CA HIS A 74 7.41 15.03 9.59
C HIS A 74 6.90 13.58 9.43
N ALA A 75 7.25 12.92 8.32
CA ALA A 75 6.68 11.66 7.88
C ALA A 75 7.22 10.43 8.63
N ALA A 76 8.45 10.50 9.17
CA ALA A 76 9.11 9.35 9.81
C ALA A 76 8.33 8.71 10.97
N LYS A 77 7.45 9.48 11.64
CA LYS A 77 6.59 8.98 12.73
C LYS A 77 5.30 8.31 12.27
N PHE A 78 4.99 8.38 10.97
CA PHE A 78 3.73 7.92 10.40
C PHE A 78 3.91 6.82 9.35
N GLU A 79 4.99 6.85 8.57
CA GLU A 79 5.25 5.88 7.52
C GLU A 79 5.50 4.48 8.07
N GLY A 80 4.85 3.47 7.48
CA GLY A 80 4.93 2.10 7.97
C GLY A 80 4.37 1.91 9.39
N LYS A 81 3.67 2.90 9.96
CA LYS A 81 3.06 2.79 11.28
C LYS A 81 1.95 1.73 11.25
N PRO A 82 1.98 0.74 12.16
CA PRO A 82 0.97 -0.30 12.20
C PRO A 82 -0.26 0.11 13.00
N HIS A 83 -1.42 -0.33 12.54
CA HIS A 83 -2.67 -0.44 13.27
C HIS A 83 -3.03 -1.92 13.35
N TYR A 84 -3.52 -2.40 14.49
CA TYR A 84 -3.77 -3.82 14.66
C TYR A 84 -5.01 -4.11 15.51
N ALA A 85 -5.57 -5.30 15.27
CA ALA A 85 -6.60 -5.92 16.08
C ALA A 85 -6.24 -7.40 16.29
N VAL A 86 -6.48 -7.91 17.49
CA VAL A 86 -6.28 -9.33 17.81
C VAL A 86 -7.59 -9.92 18.31
N PRO A 87 -7.85 -11.22 18.10
CA PRO A 87 -9.01 -11.87 18.66
C PRO A 87 -8.98 -11.84 20.19
N SER A 88 -10.15 -11.87 20.82
CA SER A 88 -10.28 -12.03 22.27
C SER A 88 -9.95 -13.47 22.67
N GLY A 89 -9.37 -13.65 23.87
CA GLY A 89 -9.06 -14.96 24.45
C GLY A 89 -7.59 -15.32 24.36
N GLU A 90 -7.27 -16.58 24.70
CA GLU A 90 -5.91 -17.09 24.62
C GLU A 90 -5.53 -17.46 23.18
N PRO A 91 -4.34 -17.09 22.70
CA PRO A 91 -3.86 -17.52 21.40
C PRO A 91 -3.65 -19.04 21.36
N PRO A 92 -3.65 -19.64 20.16
CA PRO A 92 -3.14 -20.99 19.95
C PRO A 92 -1.71 -21.16 20.50
N ALA A 93 -1.28 -22.40 20.75
CA ALA A 93 0.04 -22.68 21.33
C ALA A 93 1.23 -22.06 20.56
N GLY A 94 1.10 -21.85 19.25
CA GLY A 94 2.10 -21.20 18.39
C GLY A 94 1.93 -19.68 18.24
N GLY A 95 0.97 -19.06 18.92
CA GLY A 95 0.58 -17.66 18.76
C GLY A 95 -0.56 -17.45 17.75
N TRP A 96 -1.03 -16.21 17.64
CA TRP A 96 -2.03 -15.82 16.66
C TRP A 96 -1.47 -15.83 15.23
N PRO A 97 -2.03 -16.61 14.31
CA PRO A 97 -1.72 -16.48 12.89
C PRO A 97 -2.07 -15.05 12.45
N THR A 98 -1.24 -14.48 11.60
CA THR A 98 -1.24 -13.03 11.38
C THR A 98 -1.51 -12.71 9.92
N ILE A 99 -2.46 -11.81 9.69
CA ILE A 99 -2.68 -11.17 8.39
C ILE A 99 -2.05 -9.80 8.43
N VAL A 100 -1.21 -9.51 7.44
CA VAL A 100 -0.67 -8.19 7.18
C VAL A 100 -1.39 -7.63 5.96
N TYR A 101 -2.13 -6.54 6.16
CA TYR A 101 -2.87 -5.85 5.12
C TYR A 101 -2.15 -4.63 4.56
N LEU A 102 -2.07 -4.57 3.23
CA LEU A 102 -1.50 -3.46 2.48
C LEU A 102 -2.60 -2.73 1.68
N HIS A 103 -2.92 -1.52 2.11
CA HIS A 103 -3.97 -0.69 1.55
C HIS A 103 -3.67 -0.19 0.12
N PRO A 104 -4.70 0.25 -0.66
CA PRO A 104 -4.48 0.87 -1.96
C PRO A 104 -3.89 2.30 -1.83
N TYR A 105 -3.45 2.87 -2.94
CA TYR A 105 -2.87 4.22 -3.01
C TYR A 105 -3.77 5.29 -2.35
N GLY A 106 -3.14 6.24 -1.65
CA GLY A 106 -3.82 7.41 -1.08
C GLY A 106 -4.68 7.12 0.15
N LYS A 107 -4.46 5.97 0.79
CA LYS A 107 -5.14 5.58 2.04
C LYS A 107 -4.15 5.58 3.20
N ALA A 108 -4.69 5.49 4.41
CA ALA A 108 -3.95 5.23 5.63
C ALA A 108 -4.45 3.93 6.24
N ALA A 109 -3.64 3.33 7.11
CA ALA A 109 -4.08 2.21 7.92
C ALA A 109 -5.27 2.61 8.79
N THR A 110 -6.36 1.85 8.71
CA THR A 110 -7.57 2.13 9.48
C THR A 110 -8.39 0.86 9.61
N ILE A 111 -8.47 0.38 10.85
CA ILE A 111 -9.28 -0.80 11.18
C ILE A 111 -10.70 -0.35 11.49
N ILE A 112 -11.61 -0.63 10.58
CA ILE A 112 -13.04 -0.45 10.79
C ILE A 112 -13.64 -1.65 11.58
N PRO A 113 -14.80 -1.47 12.24
CA PRO A 113 -15.42 -2.53 13.03
C PRO A 113 -15.67 -3.85 12.26
N GLU A 114 -16.01 -3.76 10.99
CA GLU A 114 -16.32 -4.89 10.11
C GLU A 114 -15.08 -5.77 9.86
N ASP A 115 -13.93 -5.13 9.64
CA ASP A 115 -12.64 -5.82 9.49
C ASP A 115 -12.26 -6.51 10.80
N ARG A 116 -12.39 -5.80 11.93
CA ARG A 116 -12.11 -6.37 13.25
C ARG A 116 -12.93 -7.63 13.49
N LEU A 117 -14.23 -7.61 13.18
CA LEU A 117 -15.12 -8.76 13.33
C LEU A 117 -14.68 -9.92 12.42
N LEU A 118 -14.45 -9.64 11.13
CA LEU A 118 -14.06 -10.66 10.17
C LEU A 118 -12.80 -11.42 10.59
N PHE A 119 -11.75 -10.69 10.96
CA PHE A 119 -10.47 -11.30 11.31
C PHE A 119 -10.51 -11.96 12.69
N ALA A 120 -11.31 -11.44 13.63
CA ALA A 120 -11.57 -12.11 14.90
C ALA A 120 -12.28 -13.45 14.70
N GLU A 121 -13.33 -13.50 13.88
CA GLU A 121 -14.05 -14.74 13.53
C GLU A 121 -13.17 -15.74 12.77
N ALA A 122 -12.24 -15.24 11.96
CA ALA A 122 -11.23 -16.06 11.31
C ALA A 122 -10.14 -16.55 12.29
N GLY A 123 -10.11 -16.08 13.53
CA GLY A 123 -9.15 -16.48 14.56
C GLY A 123 -7.71 -16.06 14.23
N VAL A 124 -7.53 -14.84 13.72
CA VAL A 124 -6.24 -14.29 13.29
C VAL A 124 -6.01 -12.88 13.81
N ALA A 125 -4.75 -12.55 14.08
CA ALA A 125 -4.33 -11.17 14.29
C ALA A 125 -4.35 -10.43 12.95
N TYR A 126 -4.91 -9.22 12.94
CA TYR A 126 -4.96 -8.35 11.79
C TYR A 126 -4.07 -7.14 12.02
N ILE A 127 -3.15 -6.89 11.08
CA ILE A 127 -2.24 -5.75 11.11
C ILE A 127 -2.33 -5.02 9.78
N GLU A 128 -2.66 -3.74 9.81
CA GLU A 128 -2.60 -2.86 8.65
C GLU A 128 -1.49 -1.84 8.85
N LEU A 129 -0.74 -1.54 7.79
CA LEU A 129 0.38 -0.60 7.83
C LEU A 129 0.06 0.62 6.99
N ASN A 130 0.42 1.80 7.48
CA ASN A 130 0.55 2.96 6.60
C ASN A 130 1.58 2.67 5.51
N GLY A 131 1.36 3.21 4.33
CA GLY A 131 2.33 3.20 3.24
C GLY A 131 3.70 3.74 3.67
N THR A 132 4.75 3.34 2.94
CA THR A 132 6.13 3.75 3.22
C THR A 132 6.48 5.14 2.68
N GLN A 133 5.49 5.84 2.11
CA GLN A 133 5.62 7.17 1.54
C GLN A 133 4.35 7.97 1.85
N MET A 134 4.46 8.95 2.74
CA MET A 134 3.40 9.89 3.07
C MET A 134 3.27 10.95 1.96
N LEU A 135 2.05 11.16 1.48
CA LEU A 135 1.72 12.15 0.45
C LEU A 135 1.23 13.44 1.08
N GLU A 136 0.34 13.31 2.05
CA GLU A 136 -0.23 14.37 2.87
C GLU A 136 -0.80 13.73 4.15
N GLU A 137 -1.37 14.55 5.03
CA GLU A 137 -2.02 14.08 6.26
C GLU A 137 -3.09 13.01 5.96
N GLY A 138 -2.90 11.81 6.50
CA GLY A 138 -3.85 10.70 6.30
C GLY A 138 -3.82 10.03 4.92
N SER A 139 -2.85 10.40 4.07
CA SER A 139 -2.70 9.83 2.72
C SER A 139 -1.31 9.27 2.53
N PHE A 140 -1.25 7.97 2.24
CA PHE A 140 0.00 7.25 2.05
C PHE A 140 -0.03 6.43 0.77
N ARG A 141 1.16 6.13 0.27
CA ARG A 141 1.37 5.17 -0.80
C ARG A 141 2.54 4.26 -0.46
N TRP A 142 2.67 3.20 -1.24
CA TRP A 142 3.85 2.35 -1.25
C TRP A 142 4.89 2.91 -2.24
N SER A 143 6.17 2.58 -2.02
CA SER A 143 7.27 3.09 -2.86
C SER A 143 7.13 2.65 -4.32
N ASN A 144 7.14 3.59 -5.26
CA ASN A 144 7.13 3.29 -6.69
C ASN A 144 8.41 2.61 -7.21
N TYR A 145 9.46 2.53 -6.39
CA TYR A 145 10.79 2.12 -6.82
C TYR A 145 11.29 0.84 -6.14
N SER A 146 10.71 0.44 -5.01
CA SER A 146 11.24 -0.68 -4.22
C SER A 146 10.17 -1.30 -3.34
N SER A 147 9.92 -2.60 -3.52
CA SER A 147 9.15 -3.42 -2.57
C SER A 147 9.90 -3.67 -1.27
N THR A 148 11.23 -3.57 -1.25
CA THR A 148 12.07 -3.77 -0.04
C THR A 148 11.72 -2.81 1.10
N SER A 149 11.26 -1.58 0.81
CA SER A 149 10.82 -0.66 1.87
C SER A 149 9.59 -1.20 2.58
N THR A 150 8.66 -1.82 1.84
CA THR A 150 7.48 -2.49 2.39
C THR A 150 7.89 -3.71 3.21
N GLN A 151 8.79 -4.56 2.70
CA GLN A 151 9.33 -5.70 3.44
C GLN A 151 9.88 -5.26 4.80
N ASN A 152 10.74 -4.24 4.81
CA ASN A 152 11.37 -3.73 6.03
C ASN A 152 10.35 -3.12 7.00
N ALA A 153 9.29 -2.49 6.50
CA ALA A 153 8.21 -1.99 7.36
C ALA A 153 7.42 -3.13 8.01
N ILE A 154 7.16 -4.21 7.27
CA ILE A 154 6.48 -5.41 7.79
C ILE A 154 7.36 -6.10 8.84
N GLN A 155 8.63 -6.36 8.54
CA GLN A 155 9.52 -7.05 9.47
C GLN A 155 9.69 -6.28 10.78
N ARG A 156 9.97 -4.97 10.72
CA ARG A 156 10.04 -4.12 11.94
C ARG A 156 8.74 -4.16 12.76
N THR A 157 7.59 -4.20 12.09
CA THR A 157 6.30 -4.30 12.75
C THR A 157 6.12 -5.65 13.44
N LEU A 158 6.42 -6.74 12.76
CA LEU A 158 6.30 -8.10 13.30
C LEU A 158 7.29 -8.36 14.43
N GLU A 159 8.52 -7.86 14.34
CA GLU A 159 9.52 -7.92 15.41
C GLU A 159 9.04 -7.16 16.66
N ASN A 160 8.47 -5.97 16.49
CA ASN A 160 8.00 -5.14 17.60
C ASN A 160 6.69 -5.67 18.24
N LEU A 161 5.75 -6.14 17.42
CA LEU A 161 4.41 -6.58 17.88
C LEU A 161 4.36 -8.06 18.23
N GLY A 162 5.23 -8.89 17.65
CA GLY A 162 5.25 -10.35 17.82
C GLY A 162 5.20 -10.80 19.28
N PRO A 163 6.16 -10.39 20.12
CA PRO A 163 6.17 -10.73 21.54
C PRO A 163 4.99 -10.14 22.32
N LYS A 164 4.59 -8.91 21.97
CA LYS A 164 3.54 -8.16 22.70
C LYS A 164 2.15 -8.74 22.48
N LEU A 165 1.88 -9.21 21.27
CA LEU A 165 0.59 -9.72 20.84
C LEU A 165 0.56 -11.24 20.74
N LYS A 166 1.66 -11.93 21.10
CA LYS A 166 1.82 -13.39 20.94
C LYS A 166 1.52 -13.82 19.49
N LEU A 167 2.13 -13.17 18.49
CA LEU A 167 1.92 -13.50 17.07
C LEU A 167 2.68 -14.77 16.67
N ASN A 168 2.09 -15.54 15.75
CA ASN A 168 2.74 -16.66 15.10
C ASN A 168 3.50 -16.19 13.85
N LEU A 169 4.80 -15.96 14.00
CA LEU A 169 5.66 -15.48 12.90
C LEU A 169 5.92 -16.51 11.80
N GLN A 170 5.53 -17.78 12.00
CA GLN A 170 5.57 -18.84 10.98
C GLN A 170 4.29 -18.89 10.14
N GLN A 171 3.23 -18.19 10.58
CA GLN A 171 1.93 -18.14 9.92
C GLN A 171 1.51 -16.70 9.62
N VAL A 172 2.31 -16.05 8.77
CA VAL A 172 2.08 -14.68 8.31
C VAL A 172 1.55 -14.71 6.88
N TYR A 173 0.38 -14.12 6.67
CA TYR A 173 -0.29 -14.06 5.37
C TYR A 173 -0.37 -12.61 4.89
N LEU A 174 -0.20 -12.40 3.59
CA LEU A 174 -0.39 -11.09 2.97
C LEU A 174 -1.80 -10.98 2.43
N THR A 175 -2.50 -9.92 2.78
CA THR A 175 -3.76 -9.56 2.12
C THR A 175 -3.62 -8.14 1.61
N ALA A 176 -3.95 -7.84 0.37
CA ALA A 176 -3.59 -6.54 -0.16
C ALA A 176 -4.47 -6.11 -1.32
N ARG A 177 -4.56 -4.79 -1.53
CA ARG A 177 -5.44 -4.19 -2.54
C ARG A 177 -4.71 -3.11 -3.34
N GLY A 178 -4.97 -3.05 -4.65
CA GLY A 178 -4.46 -1.99 -5.50
C GLY A 178 -2.92 -1.93 -5.54
N GLN A 179 -2.38 -0.77 -5.16
CA GLN A 179 -0.93 -0.60 -5.00
C GLN A 179 -0.34 -1.51 -3.92
N GLY A 180 -1.06 -1.74 -2.83
CA GLY A 180 -0.65 -2.70 -1.82
C GLY A 180 -0.54 -4.11 -2.40
N ALA A 181 -1.46 -4.52 -3.28
CA ALA A 181 -1.45 -5.85 -3.90
C ALA A 181 -0.26 -6.02 -4.84
N LEU A 182 0.11 -4.99 -5.60
CA LEU A 182 1.33 -5.00 -6.40
C LEU A 182 2.58 -5.19 -5.52
N HIS A 183 2.64 -4.51 -4.36
CA HIS A 183 3.72 -4.73 -3.41
C HIS A 183 3.70 -6.13 -2.81
N ALA A 184 2.55 -6.60 -2.32
CA ALA A 184 2.40 -7.93 -1.75
C ALA A 184 2.80 -9.03 -2.75
N ALA A 185 2.43 -8.90 -4.03
CA ALA A 185 2.85 -9.84 -5.07
C ALA A 185 4.38 -9.85 -5.23
N ASN A 186 5.01 -8.68 -5.27
CA ASN A 186 6.47 -8.57 -5.28
C ASN A 186 7.12 -9.16 -4.02
N LEU A 187 6.48 -9.02 -2.85
CA LEU A 187 6.98 -9.59 -1.61
C LEU A 187 6.85 -11.11 -1.59
N MET A 188 5.72 -11.67 -2.04
CA MET A 188 5.57 -13.11 -2.21
C MET A 188 6.61 -13.68 -3.17
N ALA A 189 6.89 -13.00 -4.28
CA ALA A 189 7.85 -13.46 -5.27
C ALA A 189 9.31 -13.43 -4.74
N ASN A 190 9.71 -12.36 -4.04
CA ASN A 190 11.11 -12.13 -3.67
C ASN A 190 11.46 -12.53 -2.22
N TYR A 191 10.47 -12.56 -1.33
CA TYR A 191 10.62 -12.82 0.11
C TYR A 191 9.65 -13.90 0.64
N PRO A 192 9.40 -15.01 -0.10
CA PRO A 192 8.38 -16.02 0.28
C PRO A 192 8.66 -16.73 1.60
N GLN A 193 9.89 -16.72 2.10
CA GLN A 193 10.26 -17.32 3.38
C GLN A 193 9.58 -16.66 4.58
N PHE A 194 9.11 -15.43 4.44
CA PHE A 194 8.42 -14.70 5.51
C PHE A 194 6.90 -14.84 5.46
N TYR A 195 6.36 -15.51 4.43
CA TYR A 195 4.92 -15.52 4.16
C TYR A 195 4.41 -16.93 3.86
N SER A 196 3.28 -17.29 4.46
CA SER A 196 2.64 -18.60 4.30
C SER A 196 1.67 -18.64 3.11
N GLY A 197 1.17 -17.48 2.66
CA GLY A 197 0.26 -17.36 1.53
C GLY A 197 -0.16 -15.91 1.31
N ALA A 198 -0.93 -15.65 0.23
CA ALA A 198 -1.41 -14.31 -0.05
C ALA A 198 -2.78 -14.26 -0.73
N LEU A 199 -3.56 -13.22 -0.41
CA LEU A 199 -4.73 -12.77 -1.14
C LEU A 199 -4.44 -11.40 -1.79
N LEU A 200 -4.28 -11.41 -3.11
CA LEU A 200 -3.86 -10.28 -3.92
C LEU A 200 -5.04 -9.74 -4.71
N ILE A 201 -5.57 -8.57 -4.32
CA ILE A 201 -6.78 -8.01 -4.92
C ILE A 201 -6.40 -6.83 -5.81
N ALA A 202 -6.74 -6.91 -7.09
CA ALA A 202 -6.63 -5.80 -8.02
C ALA A 202 -5.22 -5.16 -8.06
N PRO A 203 -4.12 -5.93 -8.24
CA PRO A 203 -2.79 -5.37 -8.28
C PRO A 203 -2.68 -4.28 -9.36
N LYS A 204 -2.21 -3.10 -8.97
CA LYS A 204 -1.98 -1.96 -9.87
C LYS A 204 -0.93 -1.00 -9.30
N GLY A 205 -0.28 -0.19 -10.12
CA GLY A 205 0.64 0.84 -9.66
C GLY A 205 1.88 0.98 -10.55
N ARG A 206 2.88 1.73 -10.07
CA ARG A 206 4.08 2.08 -10.84
C ARG A 206 5.32 1.23 -10.51
N LEU A 207 5.27 0.45 -9.42
CA LEU A 207 6.37 -0.46 -9.08
C LEU A 207 6.51 -1.52 -10.18
N LEU A 208 7.74 -1.77 -10.63
CA LEU A 208 8.00 -2.84 -11.58
C LEU A 208 7.59 -4.20 -10.99
N PRO A 209 6.76 -5.00 -11.68
CA PRO A 209 6.38 -6.31 -11.19
C PRO A 209 7.56 -7.29 -11.22
N ALA A 210 7.57 -8.21 -10.25
CA ALA A 210 8.55 -9.29 -10.22
C ALA A 210 8.42 -10.16 -11.48
N LYS A 211 9.55 -10.48 -12.11
CA LYS A 211 9.62 -11.33 -13.32
C LYS A 211 9.88 -12.80 -13.00
N HIS A 212 10.36 -13.07 -11.79
CA HIS A 212 10.66 -14.41 -11.28
C HIS A 212 10.12 -14.53 -9.86
N SER A 213 9.81 -15.76 -9.46
CA SER A 213 9.30 -16.06 -8.11
C SER A 213 10.14 -17.15 -7.47
N LEU A 214 10.53 -16.90 -6.22
CA LEU A 214 11.12 -17.87 -5.31
C LEU A 214 10.04 -18.62 -4.51
N ALA A 215 8.75 -18.25 -4.66
CA ALA A 215 7.67 -18.82 -3.87
C ALA A 215 7.41 -20.28 -4.29
N GLU A 216 7.40 -21.15 -3.29
CA GLU A 216 7.07 -22.57 -3.43
C GLU A 216 6.16 -23.00 -2.29
N ASN A 217 5.25 -23.94 -2.58
CA ASN A 217 4.30 -24.54 -1.65
C ASN A 217 3.46 -23.49 -0.90
N LYS A 218 3.08 -22.40 -1.59
CA LYS A 218 2.19 -21.36 -1.06
C LYS A 218 0.79 -21.51 -1.60
N ARG A 219 -0.20 -21.01 -0.85
CA ARG A 219 -1.55 -20.74 -1.36
C ARG A 219 -1.66 -19.27 -1.70
N ILE A 220 -1.89 -18.97 -2.97
CA ILE A 220 -1.93 -17.61 -3.49
C ILE A 220 -3.23 -17.42 -4.26
N MET A 221 -4.09 -16.55 -3.77
CA MET A 221 -5.28 -16.14 -4.48
C MET A 221 -5.06 -14.79 -5.14
N ILE A 222 -5.45 -14.68 -6.41
CA ILE A 222 -5.44 -13.43 -7.15
C ILE A 222 -6.85 -13.08 -7.57
N ALA A 223 -7.31 -11.91 -7.15
CA ALA A 223 -8.62 -11.39 -7.49
C ALA A 223 -8.51 -10.20 -8.44
N TYR A 224 -9.37 -10.17 -9.47
CA TYR A 224 -9.50 -9.02 -10.37
C TYR A 224 -10.95 -8.85 -10.83
N TYR A 225 -11.25 -7.69 -11.41
CA TYR A 225 -12.61 -7.32 -11.82
C TYR A 225 -12.69 -7.08 -13.31
N ASP A 226 -13.80 -7.44 -13.94
CA ASP A 226 -14.00 -7.22 -15.38
C ASP A 226 -14.05 -5.72 -15.75
N ARG A 227 -14.52 -4.88 -14.82
CA ARG A 227 -14.61 -3.42 -15.00
C ARG A 227 -13.31 -2.66 -14.66
N GLN A 228 -12.17 -3.35 -14.58
CA GLN A 228 -10.86 -2.71 -14.43
C GLN A 228 -10.24 -2.31 -15.77
N ASN A 229 -9.28 -1.38 -15.69
CA ASN A 229 -8.42 -1.06 -16.83
C ASN A 229 -7.72 -2.33 -17.35
N PHE A 230 -7.52 -2.40 -18.66
CA PHE A 230 -6.92 -3.56 -19.31
C PHE A 230 -5.56 -3.94 -18.72
N ASN A 231 -4.68 -2.94 -18.50
CA ASN A 231 -3.34 -3.16 -17.96
C ASN A 231 -3.36 -3.75 -16.54
N ASP A 232 -4.32 -3.34 -15.70
CA ASP A 232 -4.43 -3.84 -14.32
C ASP A 232 -4.90 -5.30 -14.30
N ARG A 233 -5.80 -5.68 -15.23
CA ARG A 233 -6.22 -7.08 -15.41
C ARG A 233 -5.08 -7.95 -15.93
N ALA A 234 -4.35 -7.47 -16.94
CA ALA A 234 -3.19 -8.16 -17.47
C ALA A 234 -2.16 -8.41 -16.35
N LEU A 235 -1.88 -7.39 -15.53
CA LEU A 235 -0.97 -7.51 -14.39
C LEU A 235 -1.42 -8.57 -13.37
N ALA A 236 -2.72 -8.69 -13.09
CA ALA A 236 -3.23 -9.74 -12.21
C ALA A 236 -2.99 -11.14 -12.79
N LEU A 237 -3.26 -11.32 -14.08
CA LEU A 237 -3.04 -12.59 -14.78
C LEU A 237 -1.54 -12.94 -14.89
N ASP A 238 -0.68 -11.95 -15.14
CA ASP A 238 0.78 -12.11 -15.18
C ASP A 238 1.30 -12.64 -13.83
N PHE A 239 0.79 -12.13 -12.71
CA PHE A 239 1.12 -12.66 -11.39
C PHE A 239 0.59 -14.09 -11.18
N ALA A 240 -0.60 -14.41 -11.70
CA ALA A 240 -1.13 -15.77 -11.58
C ALA A 240 -0.25 -16.78 -12.31
N ASP A 241 0.19 -16.43 -13.51
CA ASP A 241 1.13 -17.23 -14.29
C ASP A 241 2.50 -17.33 -13.61
N LEU A 242 3.00 -16.23 -13.03
CA LEU A 242 4.25 -16.20 -12.27
C LEU A 242 4.27 -17.21 -11.11
N PHE A 243 3.15 -17.39 -10.42
CA PHE A 243 3.08 -18.25 -9.23
C PHE A 243 2.67 -19.71 -9.52
N ARG A 244 2.02 -20.01 -10.66
CA ARG A 244 1.34 -21.31 -10.92
C ARG A 244 2.25 -22.54 -10.84
N GLY A 245 3.54 -22.41 -11.14
CA GLY A 245 4.42 -23.58 -11.31
C GLY A 245 4.71 -24.40 -10.05
N LYS A 246 4.81 -23.75 -8.88
CA LYS A 246 5.24 -24.39 -7.62
C LYS A 246 4.33 -24.07 -6.44
N ASN A 247 3.16 -23.49 -6.70
CA ASN A 247 2.22 -23.03 -5.69
C ASN A 247 0.80 -23.48 -6.04
N GLU A 248 -0.06 -23.52 -5.05
CA GLU A 248 -1.50 -23.59 -5.25
C GLU A 248 -1.97 -22.16 -5.57
N VAL A 249 -2.41 -21.93 -6.81
CA VAL A 249 -2.85 -20.62 -7.29
C VAL A 249 -4.31 -20.68 -7.72
N GLU A 250 -5.13 -19.81 -7.13
CA GLU A 250 -6.54 -19.66 -7.47
C GLU A 250 -6.81 -18.25 -7.99
N ILE A 251 -7.71 -18.16 -8.97
CA ILE A 251 -8.09 -16.88 -9.58
C ILE A 251 -9.56 -16.61 -9.26
N ALA A 252 -9.83 -15.47 -8.64
CA ALA A 252 -11.19 -14.98 -8.38
C ALA A 252 -11.51 -13.82 -9.34
N ASN A 253 -12.30 -14.10 -10.38
CA ASN A 253 -12.84 -13.07 -11.26
C ASN A 253 -14.19 -12.58 -10.74
N PHE A 254 -14.40 -11.27 -10.80
CA PHE A 254 -15.68 -10.64 -10.47
C PHE A 254 -16.17 -9.76 -11.63
N ALA A 255 -17.40 -10.00 -12.10
CA ALA A 255 -17.99 -9.24 -13.20
C ALA A 255 -18.22 -7.75 -12.88
N GLU A 256 -18.39 -7.44 -11.60
CA GLU A 256 -18.67 -6.09 -11.11
C GLU A 256 -17.40 -5.30 -10.79
N GLY A 257 -17.53 -3.96 -10.68
CA GLY A 257 -16.46 -3.12 -10.15
C GLY A 257 -16.19 -3.38 -8.67
N GLU A 258 -15.01 -2.93 -8.25
CA GLU A 258 -14.48 -3.05 -6.89
C GLU A 258 -15.38 -2.41 -5.80
N ASP A 259 -16.15 -1.39 -6.17
CA ASP A 259 -17.02 -0.60 -5.25
C ASP A 259 -18.48 -1.08 -5.22
N ASN A 260 -18.83 -2.14 -5.95
CA ASN A 260 -20.20 -2.69 -5.99
C ASN A 260 -20.43 -3.78 -4.91
N ILE A 261 -21.72 -4.06 -4.67
CA ILE A 261 -22.37 -4.54 -3.42
C ILE A 261 -21.76 -5.82 -2.78
N GLY A 262 -21.83 -5.89 -1.44
CA GLY A 262 -21.59 -7.09 -0.62
C GLY A 262 -20.61 -6.89 0.54
N GLY A 263 -19.74 -5.89 0.47
CA GLY A 263 -18.70 -5.64 1.47
C GLY A 263 -17.57 -6.68 1.44
N TRP A 264 -16.50 -6.36 2.18
CA TRP A 264 -15.27 -7.16 2.24
C TRP A 264 -15.50 -8.61 2.71
N GLN A 265 -16.38 -8.77 3.70
CA GLN A 265 -16.71 -10.06 4.31
C GLN A 265 -17.32 -11.04 3.30
N THR A 266 -18.32 -10.60 2.53
CA THR A 266 -19.05 -11.45 1.58
C THR A 266 -18.13 -11.96 0.47
N ARG A 267 -17.25 -11.10 -0.05
CA ARG A 267 -16.41 -11.46 -1.20
C ARG A 267 -15.16 -12.24 -0.80
N TYR A 268 -14.56 -11.94 0.35
CA TYR A 268 -13.19 -12.37 0.64
C TYR A 268 -13.00 -13.26 1.88
N ASN A 269 -14.05 -13.54 2.66
CA ASN A 269 -13.91 -14.45 3.81
C ASN A 269 -13.48 -15.87 3.37
N ARG A 270 -14.15 -16.45 2.37
CA ARG A 270 -13.80 -17.79 1.86
C ARG A 270 -12.44 -17.83 1.15
N PRO A 271 -12.13 -16.92 0.20
CA PRO A 271 -10.78 -16.68 -0.29
C PRO A 271 -9.70 -16.69 0.79
N LEU A 272 -9.92 -15.93 1.87
CA LEU A 272 -8.97 -15.81 2.95
C LEU A 272 -8.79 -17.12 3.72
N ARG A 273 -9.87 -17.84 4.04
CA ARG A 273 -9.80 -19.16 4.69
C ARG A 273 -9.06 -20.18 3.84
N TRP A 274 -9.27 -20.17 2.52
CA TRP A 274 -8.54 -21.05 1.60
C TRP A 274 -7.04 -20.77 1.63
N VAL A 275 -6.63 -19.50 1.52
CA VAL A 275 -5.23 -19.06 1.62
C VAL A 275 -4.58 -19.55 2.92
N MET A 276 -5.33 -19.57 4.02
CA MET A 276 -4.84 -20.01 5.34
C MET A 276 -4.87 -21.52 5.59
N GLY A 277 -5.32 -22.34 4.63
CA GLY A 277 -5.39 -23.78 4.86
C GLY A 277 -6.61 -24.27 5.63
N ARG A 278 -7.66 -23.45 5.82
CA ARG A 278 -8.71 -23.72 6.83
C ARG A 278 -10.03 -24.32 6.31
N GLU A 279 -10.36 -24.35 5.01
CA GLU A 279 -11.60 -24.97 4.46
C GLU A 279 -11.48 -25.41 2.97
N GLN A 280 -12.48 -26.18 2.47
CA GLN A 280 -12.64 -26.76 1.11
C GLN A 280 -13.16 -25.75 0.05
N ASP A 281 -12.44 -25.68 -1.07
CA ASP A 281 -12.62 -24.85 -2.29
C ASP A 281 -12.70 -23.32 -2.13
N ALA A 282 -12.09 -22.64 -3.09
CA ALA A 282 -11.91 -21.18 -3.16
C ALA A 282 -13.15 -20.38 -3.60
N SER A 283 -14.20 -21.04 -4.10
CA SER A 283 -15.30 -20.39 -4.84
C SER A 283 -16.10 -19.40 -3.99
N PRO A 284 -16.14 -18.10 -4.33
CA PRO A 284 -16.94 -17.11 -3.62
C PRO A 284 -18.43 -17.52 -3.53
N GLY A 285 -19.10 -17.17 -2.43
CA GLY A 285 -20.57 -17.28 -2.36
C GLY A 285 -21.20 -16.37 -3.41
N ALA A 286 -22.14 -16.93 -4.18
CA ALA A 286 -22.85 -16.26 -5.28
C ALA A 286 -23.67 -15.04 -4.83
#